data_AF-V9L9S0-F1
#
_entry.id   AF-V9L9S0-F1
#
_cell.length_a   1.000
_cell.length_b   1.000
_cell.length_c   1.000
_cell.angle_alpha   90.00
_cell.angle_beta   90.00
_cell.angle_gamma   90.00
#
_symmetry.space_group_name_H-M   'P 1'
#
loop_
_entity.id
_entity.type
_entity.pdbx_description
1 polymer ?
#
loop_
_entity_poly.entity_id
_entity_poly.type
_entity_poly.pdbx_seq_one_letter_code
_entity_poly.pdbx_strand_id
1 'polypeptide(L)'
;MESLRNCWLLGLSLTFLTAFSSLYLQLPGLYGKDGILPARRMLHFSAKPLLEQLKDAPTLLWLCPHLGLDTEQGMELICLLGSALSFAALLIKQLRDSIIFFCLWFLYLSLHQVGQVFLFFQWDSLLLEVGFLAVLVAPLHLRKWRSAAHRHHDRVTFWLVRWLFFRLMFASGVVKLTSRCPTWWGLTALTYHYESQCIPTPGAWFAHQLPVWLHKLSVVIVYTIEIAVPLLFFSPTRRLRIFSFYIQALLQILIIVTGNYNFFNLLSIVLSFSLLDQEHIDFWLRSSKKRRSRSRA
;
A
#
# COMPACT_ATOMS: atom_id res chain seq x y z
N MET A 1 -6.37 -0.80 21.15
CA MET A 1 -5.74 -0.52 19.84
C MET A 1 -4.78 -1.62 19.42
N GLU A 2 -4.35 -2.51 20.32
CA GLU A 2 -3.39 -3.56 19.95
C GLU A 2 -3.90 -4.51 18.85
N SER A 3 -5.16 -4.98 18.91
CA SER A 3 -5.72 -5.85 17.86
C SER A 3 -5.80 -5.15 16.51
N LEU A 4 -6.31 -3.91 16.50
CA LEU A 4 -6.42 -3.10 15.29
C LEU A 4 -5.05 -2.85 14.65
N ARG A 5 -4.08 -2.38 15.46
CA ARG A 5 -2.70 -2.17 15.03
C ARG A 5 -2.09 -3.44 14.46
N ASN A 6 -2.25 -4.56 15.16
CA ASN A 6 -1.75 -5.84 14.72
C ASN A 6 -2.36 -6.27 13.37
N CYS A 7 -3.66 -6.10 13.17
CA CYS A 7 -4.32 -6.38 11.88
C CYS A 7 -3.82 -5.45 10.77
N TRP A 8 -3.64 -4.16 11.07
CA TRP A 8 -3.10 -3.19 10.11
C TRP A 8 -1.66 -3.54 9.68
N LEU A 9 -0.78 -3.80 10.66
CA LEU A 9 0.61 -4.20 10.39
C LEU A 9 0.67 -5.52 9.62
N LEU A 10 -0.22 -6.48 9.90
CA LEU A 10 -0.31 -7.73 9.14
C LEU A 10 -0.67 -7.47 7.67
N GLY A 11 -1.68 -6.63 7.42
CA GLY A 11 -2.06 -6.25 6.07
C GLY A 11 -0.93 -5.52 5.33
N LEU A 12 -0.18 -4.67 6.03
CA LEU A 12 0.98 -3.99 5.46
C LEU A 12 2.14 -4.96 5.16
N SER A 13 2.43 -5.93 6.04
CA SER A 13 3.40 -6.99 5.76
C SER A 13 3.00 -7.80 4.52
N LEU A 14 1.70 -8.07 4.33
CA LEU A 14 1.22 -8.73 3.11
C LEU A 14 1.45 -7.85 1.88
N THR A 15 1.21 -6.54 2.00
CA THR A 15 1.43 -5.58 0.91
C THR A 15 2.90 -5.53 0.50
N PHE A 16 3.82 -5.42 1.47
CA PHE A 16 5.26 -5.47 1.18
C PHE A 16 5.67 -6.80 0.53
N LEU A 17 5.17 -7.93 1.05
CA LEU A 17 5.44 -9.24 0.45
C LEU A 17 5.00 -9.28 -1.02
N THR A 18 3.79 -8.79 -1.32
CA THR A 18 3.30 -8.73 -2.71
C THR A 18 4.13 -7.79 -3.57
N ALA A 19 4.56 -6.65 -3.05
CA ALA A 19 5.37 -5.67 -3.78
C ALA A 19 6.75 -6.23 -4.15
N PHE A 20 7.48 -6.78 -3.16
CA PHE A 20 8.80 -7.37 -3.39
C PHE A 20 8.73 -8.62 -4.28
N SER A 21 7.73 -9.48 -4.09
CA SER A 21 7.58 -10.69 -4.92
C SER A 21 7.22 -10.34 -6.37
N SER A 22 6.32 -9.38 -6.57
CA SER A 22 5.92 -8.90 -7.89
C SER A 22 7.11 -8.28 -8.63
N LEU A 23 7.90 -7.46 -7.94
CA LEU A 23 9.09 -6.83 -8.50
C LEU A 23 10.18 -7.85 -8.82
N TYR A 24 10.45 -8.82 -7.95
CA TYR A 24 11.45 -9.87 -8.16
C TYR A 24 11.24 -10.60 -9.50
N LEU A 25 9.99 -10.95 -9.83
CA LEU A 25 9.67 -11.61 -11.09
C LEU A 25 9.88 -10.72 -12.33
N GLN A 26 9.80 -9.40 -12.16
CA GLN A 26 9.95 -8.42 -13.24
C GLN A 26 11.39 -7.94 -13.41
N LEU A 27 12.26 -8.14 -12.40
CA LEU A 27 13.62 -7.62 -12.37
C LEU A 27 14.45 -7.99 -13.62
N PRO A 28 14.53 -9.28 -14.04
CA PRO A 28 15.39 -9.63 -15.18
C PRO A 28 14.98 -8.95 -16.48
N GLY A 29 13.67 -8.81 -16.72
CA GLY A 29 13.15 -8.19 -17.94
C GLY A 29 13.17 -6.67 -17.94
N LEU A 30 13.00 -6.03 -16.78
CA LEU A 30 12.97 -4.57 -16.67
C LEU A 30 14.35 -3.98 -16.44
N TYR A 31 15.08 -4.48 -15.43
CA TYR A 31 16.27 -3.84 -14.88
C TYR A 31 17.56 -4.65 -15.05
N GLY A 32 17.46 -5.89 -15.54
CA GLY A 32 18.60 -6.73 -15.81
C GLY A 32 19.54 -6.14 -16.86
N LYS A 33 20.70 -6.78 -17.07
CA LYS A 33 21.74 -6.29 -18.00
C LYS A 33 21.21 -6.01 -19.41
N ASP A 34 20.31 -6.87 -19.88
CA ASP A 34 19.62 -6.83 -21.17
C ASP A 34 18.13 -6.43 -21.04
N GLY A 35 17.75 -5.89 -19.87
CA GLY A 35 16.40 -5.42 -19.62
C GLY A 35 16.06 -4.14 -20.38
N ILE A 36 14.77 -3.78 -20.41
CA ILE A 36 14.27 -2.58 -21.08
C ILE A 36 14.98 -1.31 -20.58
N LEU A 37 15.20 -1.23 -19.26
CA LEU A 37 15.81 -0.08 -18.62
C LEU A 37 16.83 -0.55 -17.55
N PRO A 38 18.07 -0.89 -17.96
CA PRO A 38 19.05 -1.50 -17.08
C PRO A 38 19.44 -0.61 -15.89
N ALA A 39 19.27 -1.13 -14.67
CA ALA A 39 19.52 -0.39 -13.42
C ALA A 39 20.97 0.07 -13.25
N ARG A 40 21.93 -0.64 -13.86
CA ARG A 40 23.36 -0.28 -13.87
C ARG A 40 23.63 1.13 -14.40
N ARG A 41 22.74 1.69 -15.22
CA ARG A 41 22.89 3.04 -15.79
C ARG A 41 22.60 4.14 -14.76
N MET A 42 21.98 3.82 -13.64
CA MET A 42 21.65 4.79 -12.58
C MET A 42 22.74 4.91 -11.51
N LEU A 43 23.55 3.88 -11.33
CA LEU A 43 24.62 3.85 -10.35
C LEU A 43 25.96 4.05 -11.03
N HIS A 44 26.39 5.31 -11.11
CA HIS A 44 27.77 5.63 -11.50
C HIS A 44 28.68 5.45 -10.28
N PHE A 45 29.29 4.27 -10.17
CA PHE A 45 30.27 3.98 -9.13
C PHE A 45 31.52 4.85 -9.32
N SER A 46 31.52 6.01 -8.68
CA SER A 46 32.66 6.93 -8.58
C SER A 46 33.49 6.61 -7.33
N ALA A 47 34.74 7.05 -7.28
CA ALA A 47 35.62 6.90 -6.11
C ALA A 47 35.21 7.75 -4.88
N LYS A 48 34.00 8.32 -4.88
CA LYS A 48 33.45 9.06 -3.74
C LYS A 48 33.27 8.13 -2.52
N PRO A 49 33.45 8.64 -1.30
CA PRO A 49 33.15 7.86 -0.10
C PRO A 49 31.65 7.50 -0.02
N LEU A 50 31.34 6.34 0.56
CA LEU A 50 29.97 5.80 0.65
C LEU A 50 28.96 6.80 1.23
N LEU A 51 29.37 7.63 2.20
CA LEU A 51 28.49 8.62 2.81
C LEU A 51 28.04 9.69 1.81
N GLU A 52 28.90 10.09 0.87
CA GLU A 52 28.55 11.05 -0.18
C GLU A 52 27.65 10.39 -1.23
N GLN A 53 27.92 9.13 -1.59
CA GLN A 53 27.07 8.37 -2.50
C GLN A 53 25.65 8.18 -1.94
N LEU A 54 25.52 7.92 -0.64
CA LEU A 54 24.24 7.83 0.06
C LEU A 54 23.48 9.16 0.12
N LYS A 55 24.19 10.30 0.08
CA LYS A 55 23.57 11.63 -0.02
C LYS A 55 23.02 11.87 -1.44
N ASP A 56 23.73 11.42 -2.47
CA ASP A 56 23.30 11.53 -3.86
C ASP A 56 22.05 10.64 -4.12
N ALA A 57 22.07 9.42 -3.60
CA ALA A 57 20.96 8.47 -3.70
C ALA A 57 20.96 7.51 -2.49
N PRO A 58 19.93 7.55 -1.61
CA PRO A 58 19.87 6.68 -0.43
C PRO A 58 19.48 5.24 -0.82
N THR A 59 20.44 4.46 -1.30
CA THR A 59 20.25 3.06 -1.69
C THR A 59 21.34 2.13 -1.15
N LEU A 60 20.93 0.92 -0.75
CA LEU A 60 21.84 -0.16 -0.38
C LEU A 60 22.65 -0.70 -1.55
N LEU A 61 22.26 -0.41 -2.79
CA LEU A 61 22.93 -0.90 -3.99
C LEU A 61 24.35 -0.34 -4.17
N TRP A 62 24.71 0.74 -3.47
CA TRP A 62 26.09 1.22 -3.39
C TRP A 62 27.04 0.22 -2.74
N LEU A 63 26.53 -0.70 -1.93
CA LEU A 63 27.32 -1.75 -1.27
C LEU A 63 27.56 -2.98 -2.18
N CYS A 64 26.86 -3.10 -3.31
CA CYS A 64 26.97 -4.25 -4.22
C CYS A 64 28.40 -4.50 -4.72
N PRO A 65 29.18 -3.48 -5.15
CA PRO A 65 30.56 -3.70 -5.57
C PRO A 65 31.46 -4.25 -4.46
N HIS A 66 31.24 -3.83 -3.20
CA HIS A 66 31.99 -4.35 -2.05
C HIS A 66 31.67 -5.81 -1.73
N LEU A 67 30.49 -6.27 -2.11
CA LEU A 67 30.04 -7.66 -1.97
C LEU A 67 30.36 -8.51 -3.21
N GLY A 68 30.96 -7.93 -4.24
CA GLY A 68 31.21 -8.61 -5.52
C GLY A 68 29.93 -8.93 -6.30
N LEU A 69 28.84 -8.21 -6.04
CA LEU A 69 27.54 -8.40 -6.69
C LEU A 69 27.33 -7.38 -7.81
N ASP A 70 26.75 -7.84 -8.91
CA ASP A 70 26.22 -6.95 -9.94
C ASP A 70 24.98 -6.19 -9.41
N THR A 71 24.65 -5.04 -10.02
CA THR A 71 23.47 -4.24 -9.62
C THR A 71 22.17 -5.04 -9.70
N GLU A 72 22.03 -5.90 -10.73
CA GLU A 72 20.88 -6.79 -10.91
C GLU A 72 20.76 -7.78 -9.73
N GLN A 73 21.84 -8.50 -9.43
CA GLN A 73 21.91 -9.43 -8.30
C GLN A 73 21.67 -8.73 -6.95
N GLY A 74 22.14 -7.49 -6.82
CA GLY A 74 21.86 -6.63 -5.67
C GLY A 74 20.37 -6.34 -5.50
N MET A 75 19.68 -5.98 -6.59
CA MET A 75 18.24 -5.75 -6.57
C MET A 75 17.46 -7.03 -6.25
N GLU A 76 17.86 -8.17 -6.83
CA GLU A 76 17.29 -9.48 -6.54
C GLU A 76 17.45 -9.84 -5.05
N LEU A 77 18.64 -9.64 -4.49
CA LEU A 77 18.92 -9.88 -3.09
C LEU A 77 18.05 -9.00 -2.18
N ILE A 78 17.92 -7.71 -2.49
CA ILE A 78 17.05 -6.79 -1.74
C ILE A 78 15.59 -7.26 -1.80
N CYS A 79 15.10 -7.67 -2.98
CA CYS A 79 13.75 -8.23 -3.12
C CYS A 79 13.55 -9.52 -2.32
N LEU A 80 14.52 -10.43 -2.33
CA LEU A 80 14.46 -11.67 -1.55
C LEU A 80 14.46 -11.40 -0.05
N LEU A 81 15.33 -10.51 0.43
CA LEU A 81 15.38 -10.07 1.83
C LEU A 81 14.06 -9.39 2.25
N GLY A 82 13.55 -8.48 1.41
CA GLY A 82 12.28 -7.81 1.63
C GLY A 82 11.11 -8.78 1.71
N SER A 83 11.05 -9.75 0.79
CA SER A 83 10.05 -10.83 0.80
C SER A 83 10.17 -11.71 2.05
N ALA A 84 11.38 -12.14 2.40
CA ALA A 84 11.61 -12.98 3.58
C ALA A 84 11.22 -12.27 4.89
N LEU A 85 11.61 -11.01 5.07
CA LEU A 85 11.24 -10.21 6.24
C LEU A 85 9.73 -9.97 6.31
N SER A 86 9.10 -9.67 5.18
CA SER A 86 7.64 -9.46 5.10
C SER A 86 6.89 -10.73 5.44
N PHE A 87 7.33 -11.88 4.91
CA PHE A 87 6.76 -13.18 5.21
C PHE A 87 6.94 -13.56 6.69
N ALA A 88 8.13 -13.32 7.25
CA ALA A 88 8.37 -13.54 8.67
C ALA A 88 7.46 -12.68 9.56
N ALA A 89 7.23 -11.42 9.19
CA ALA A 89 6.32 -10.51 9.89
C ALA A 89 4.84 -10.96 9.80
N LEU A 90 4.43 -11.63 8.71
CA LEU A 90 3.10 -12.24 8.60
C LEU A 90 2.91 -13.41 9.58
N LEU A 91 3.92 -14.27 9.70
CA LEU A 91 3.85 -15.48 10.52
C LEU A 91 4.03 -15.19 12.01
N ILE A 92 4.96 -14.29 12.36
CA ILE A 92 5.42 -14.08 13.73
C ILE A 92 4.99 -12.69 14.21
N LYS A 93 4.07 -12.65 15.19
CA LYS A 93 3.58 -11.39 15.77
C LYS A 93 4.70 -10.51 16.33
N GLN A 94 5.73 -11.13 16.89
CA GLN A 94 6.84 -10.47 17.54
C GLN A 94 7.73 -9.69 16.55
N LEU A 95 7.73 -10.09 15.27
CA LEU A 95 8.50 -9.43 14.20
C LEU A 95 7.75 -8.25 13.57
N ARG A 96 6.53 -7.93 14.02
CA ARG A 96 5.81 -6.73 13.58
C ARG A 96 6.18 -5.54 14.47
N ASP A 97 7.48 -5.24 14.51
CA ASP A 97 8.06 -4.14 15.27
C ASP A 97 8.57 -3.01 14.36
N SER A 98 8.89 -1.86 14.95
CA SER A 98 9.36 -0.69 14.19
C SER A 98 10.65 -0.93 13.42
N ILE A 99 11.53 -1.83 13.87
CA ILE A 99 12.82 -2.09 13.22
C ILE A 99 12.60 -2.88 11.94
N ILE A 100 11.77 -3.93 11.99
CA ILE A 100 11.43 -4.72 10.81
C ILE A 100 10.75 -3.85 9.76
N PHE A 101 9.79 -3.00 10.16
CA PHE A 101 9.16 -2.07 9.20
C PHE A 101 10.13 -1.00 8.68
N PHE A 102 11.11 -0.54 9.47
CA PHE A 102 12.16 0.35 9.00
C PHE A 102 13.05 -0.34 7.98
N CYS A 103 13.46 -1.59 8.24
CA CYS A 103 14.22 -2.39 7.28
C CYS A 103 13.43 -2.60 5.98
N LEU A 104 12.16 -2.99 6.06
CA LEU A 104 11.29 -3.16 4.87
C LEU A 104 11.17 -1.86 4.08
N TRP A 105 10.93 -0.74 4.76
CA TRP A 105 10.88 0.58 4.14
C TRP A 105 12.20 0.94 3.45
N PHE A 106 13.34 0.72 4.11
CA PHE A 106 14.65 1.08 3.56
C PHE A 106 15.08 0.18 2.40
N LEU A 107 14.73 -1.11 2.45
CA LEU A 107 14.91 -2.05 1.34
C LEU A 107 14.09 -1.59 0.12
N TYR A 108 12.82 -1.22 0.33
CA TYR A 108 11.97 -0.72 -0.77
C TYR A 108 12.46 0.62 -1.31
N LEU A 109 12.89 1.54 -0.43
CA LEU A 109 13.46 2.83 -0.83
C LEU A 109 14.71 2.66 -1.69
N SER A 110 15.56 1.69 -1.34
CA SER A 110 16.76 1.36 -2.11
C SER A 110 16.45 0.94 -3.54
N LEU A 111 15.37 0.18 -3.74
CA LEU A 111 14.89 -0.22 -5.08
C LEU A 111 14.23 0.96 -5.80
N HIS A 112 13.35 1.70 -5.12
CA HIS A 112 12.64 2.85 -5.67
C HIS A 112 13.61 3.91 -6.23
N GLN A 113 14.72 4.18 -5.52
CA GLN A 113 15.71 5.16 -5.94
C GLN A 113 16.39 4.83 -7.28
N VAL A 114 16.49 3.55 -7.61
CA VAL A 114 17.16 3.05 -8.84
C VAL A 114 16.13 2.56 -9.88
N GLY A 115 14.87 2.46 -9.49
CA GLY A 115 13.79 1.86 -10.27
C GLY A 115 13.16 2.74 -11.36
N GLN A 116 13.67 3.95 -11.57
CA GLN A 116 13.34 4.79 -12.73
C GLN A 116 11.82 4.88 -13.00
N VAL A 117 11.38 4.85 -14.27
CA VAL A 117 9.99 5.05 -14.67
C VAL A 117 9.05 3.96 -14.13
N PHE A 118 9.54 2.72 -13.98
CA PHE A 118 8.70 1.58 -13.59
C PHE A 118 8.41 1.50 -12.08
N LEU A 119 9.25 2.11 -11.22
CA LEU A 119 8.99 2.24 -9.78
C LEU A 119 8.64 3.67 -9.33
N PHE A 120 8.63 4.64 -10.23
CA PHE A 120 8.17 6.01 -9.93
C PHE A 120 6.66 6.17 -10.15
N PHE A 121 5.87 5.16 -9.78
CA PHE A 121 4.42 5.23 -9.84
C PHE A 121 3.82 5.65 -8.49
N GLN A 122 2.59 6.18 -8.51
CA GLN A 122 1.92 6.72 -7.33
C GLN A 122 1.78 5.70 -6.19
N TRP A 123 1.59 4.41 -6.50
CA TRP A 123 1.45 3.37 -5.48
C TRP A 123 2.77 3.04 -4.79
N ASP A 124 3.91 3.20 -5.46
CA ASP A 124 5.24 2.98 -4.88
C ASP A 124 5.59 4.09 -3.88
N SER A 125 5.32 5.34 -4.28
CA SER A 125 5.43 6.50 -3.40
C SER A 125 4.51 6.37 -2.18
N LEU A 126 3.27 5.92 -2.39
CA LEU A 126 2.33 5.66 -1.29
C LEU A 126 2.85 4.56 -0.35
N LEU A 127 3.40 3.46 -0.89
CA LEU A 127 3.96 2.38 -0.06
C LEU A 127 5.13 2.88 0.81
N LEU A 128 5.98 3.77 0.28
CA LEU A 128 7.05 4.40 1.05
C LEU A 128 6.53 5.31 2.16
N GLU A 129 5.52 6.13 1.88
CA GLU A 129 4.89 6.98 2.90
C GLU A 129 4.23 6.13 4.01
N VAL A 130 3.50 5.07 3.62
CA VAL A 130 2.86 4.15 4.57
C VAL A 130 3.91 3.36 5.35
N GLY A 131 4.97 2.90 4.69
CA GLY A 131 6.08 2.20 5.32
C GLY A 131 6.77 3.06 6.37
N PHE A 132 7.01 4.34 6.07
CA PHE A 132 7.55 5.29 7.04
C PHE A 132 6.61 5.50 8.23
N LEU A 133 5.31 5.69 7.98
CA LEU A 133 4.31 5.76 9.06
C LEU A 133 4.25 4.47 9.88
N ALA A 134 4.48 3.30 9.27
CA ALA A 134 4.47 2.02 9.96
C ALA A 134 5.59 1.91 10.99
N VAL A 135 6.76 2.52 10.74
CA VAL A 135 7.85 2.62 11.74
C VAL A 135 7.36 3.30 13.01
N LEU A 136 6.55 4.36 12.88
CA LEU A 136 5.99 5.13 13.99
C LEU A 136 4.82 4.41 14.68
N VAL A 137 4.00 3.69 13.90
CA VAL A 137 2.82 2.95 14.38
C VAL A 137 3.24 1.67 15.10
N ALA A 138 4.25 0.97 14.61
CA ALA A 138 4.65 -0.32 15.14
C ALA A 138 5.19 -0.22 16.58
N PRO A 139 4.99 -1.26 17.41
CA PRO A 139 5.57 -1.30 18.75
C PRO A 139 7.09 -1.44 18.70
N LEU A 140 7.79 -0.74 19.59
CA LEU A 140 9.24 -0.84 19.74
C LEU A 140 9.56 -1.82 20.89
N HIS A 141 9.78 -3.10 20.57
CA HIS A 141 9.98 -4.14 21.59
C HIS A 141 11.29 -4.02 22.40
N LEU A 142 12.26 -3.22 21.93
CA LEU A 142 13.51 -2.94 22.65
C LEU A 142 13.31 -2.24 23.99
N ARG A 143 12.17 -1.55 24.19
CA ARG A 143 11.88 -0.83 25.44
C ARG A 143 10.58 -1.36 26.03
N LYS A 144 10.67 -2.19 27.08
CA LYS A 144 9.55 -2.61 27.93
C LYS A 144 8.98 -1.42 28.73
N TRP A 145 8.54 -0.34 28.08
CA TRP A 145 8.00 0.85 28.74
C TRP A 145 6.47 0.80 28.78
N ARG A 146 5.93 0.76 30.01
CA ARG A 146 4.56 0.34 30.35
C ARG A 146 3.44 1.32 29.92
N SER A 147 2.42 0.75 29.29
CA SER A 147 0.95 0.89 29.46
C SER A 147 0.18 2.22 29.34
N ALA A 148 0.74 3.41 29.61
CA ALA A 148 -0.04 4.67 29.51
C ALA A 148 0.30 5.49 28.25
N ALA A 149 1.58 5.76 28.02
CA ALA A 149 2.05 6.54 26.86
C ALA A 149 1.72 5.88 25.51
N HIS A 150 1.73 4.54 25.45
CA HIS A 150 1.38 3.78 24.25
C HIS A 150 -0.04 4.06 23.73
N ARG A 151 -1.00 4.33 24.63
CA ARG A 151 -2.40 4.57 24.24
C ARG A 151 -2.62 5.94 23.61
N HIS A 152 -1.83 6.95 23.96
CA HIS A 152 -1.90 8.27 23.32
C HIS A 152 -1.12 8.29 22.00
N HIS A 153 0.05 7.64 21.98
CA HIS A 153 0.88 7.48 20.77
C HIS A 153 0.11 6.80 19.63
N ASP A 154 -0.58 5.69 19.94
CA ASP A 154 -1.40 4.96 18.96
C ASP A 154 -2.54 5.83 18.37
N ARG A 155 -3.09 6.81 19.11
CA ARG A 155 -4.15 7.70 18.56
C ARG A 155 -3.61 8.68 17.55
N VAL A 156 -2.44 9.27 17.82
CA VAL A 156 -1.79 10.25 16.94
C VAL A 156 -1.28 9.56 15.67
N THR A 157 -0.64 8.40 15.80
CA THR A 157 -0.11 7.66 14.65
C THR A 157 -1.21 7.16 13.72
N PHE A 158 -2.32 6.61 14.27
CA PHE A 158 -3.47 6.25 13.44
C PHE A 158 -4.21 7.45 12.84
N TRP A 159 -4.14 8.63 13.47
CA TRP A 159 -4.64 9.86 12.87
C TRP A 159 -3.82 10.24 11.63
N LEU A 160 -2.49 10.09 11.65
CA LEU A 160 -1.64 10.30 10.48
C LEU A 160 -1.96 9.31 9.34
N VAL A 161 -2.14 8.02 9.66
CA VAL A 161 -2.56 7.02 8.69
C VAL A 161 -3.93 7.38 8.08
N ARG A 162 -4.86 7.84 8.92
CA ARG A 162 -6.18 8.30 8.46
C ARG A 162 -6.09 9.54 7.57
N TRP A 163 -5.23 10.49 7.93
CA TRP A 163 -4.97 11.67 7.11
C TRP A 163 -4.38 11.30 5.74
N LEU A 164 -3.41 10.38 5.72
CA LEU A 164 -2.84 9.87 4.48
C LEU A 164 -3.92 9.18 3.62
N PHE A 165 -4.79 8.38 4.23
CA PHE A 165 -5.89 7.73 3.53
C PHE A 165 -6.93 8.74 3.00
N PHE A 166 -7.25 9.77 3.79
CA PHE A 166 -8.07 10.88 3.33
C PHE A 166 -7.44 11.56 2.10
N ARG A 167 -6.16 11.92 2.18
CA ARG A 167 -5.43 12.57 1.07
C ARG A 167 -5.48 11.71 -0.18
N LEU A 168 -5.26 10.40 -0.05
CA LEU A 168 -5.34 9.46 -1.16
C LEU A 168 -6.71 9.49 -1.85
N MET A 169 -7.79 9.25 -1.09
CA MET A 169 -9.14 9.16 -1.66
C MET A 169 -9.63 10.51 -2.19
N PHE A 170 -9.41 11.57 -1.41
CA PHE A 170 -9.83 12.91 -1.80
C PHE A 170 -9.09 13.40 -3.05
N ALA A 171 -7.78 13.20 -3.11
CA ALA A 171 -7.00 13.57 -4.30
C ALA A 171 -7.40 12.73 -5.53
N SER A 172 -7.71 11.43 -5.36
CA SER A 172 -8.15 10.57 -6.47
C SER A 172 -9.48 11.03 -7.07
N GLY A 173 -10.39 11.57 -6.26
CA GLY A 173 -11.64 12.15 -6.73
C GLY A 173 -11.46 13.54 -7.34
N VAL A 174 -10.73 14.43 -6.65
CA VAL A 174 -10.51 15.81 -7.11
C VAL A 174 -9.74 15.87 -8.42
N VAL A 175 -8.72 15.01 -8.61
CA VAL A 175 -7.94 15.00 -9.87
C VAL A 175 -8.80 14.66 -11.08
N LYS A 176 -9.86 13.85 -10.91
CA LYS A 176 -10.81 13.55 -11.99
C LYS A 176 -11.55 14.82 -12.45
N LEU A 177 -11.92 15.70 -11.52
CA LEU A 177 -12.56 16.98 -11.84
C LEU A 177 -11.57 18.01 -12.39
N THR A 178 -10.39 18.12 -11.77
CA THR A 178 -9.37 19.11 -12.17
C THR A 178 -8.65 18.74 -13.46
N SER A 179 -8.71 17.47 -13.90
CA SER A 179 -8.21 17.02 -15.20
C SER A 179 -8.87 17.73 -16.39
N ARG A 180 -10.03 18.38 -16.20
CA ARG A 180 -10.86 19.00 -17.25
C ARG A 180 -11.23 18.05 -18.37
N CYS A 181 -11.20 16.75 -18.12
CA CYS A 181 -11.58 15.74 -19.09
C CYS A 181 -13.12 15.79 -19.31
N PRO A 182 -13.60 15.92 -20.56
CA PRO A 182 -15.03 15.98 -20.84
C PRO A 182 -15.81 14.74 -20.38
N THR A 183 -15.18 13.56 -20.34
CA THR A 183 -15.85 12.31 -19.95
C THR A 183 -16.11 12.24 -18.45
N TRP A 184 -15.19 12.78 -17.63
CA TRP A 184 -15.38 12.88 -16.17
C TRP A 184 -16.49 13.88 -15.82
N TRP A 185 -16.48 15.06 -16.44
CA TRP A 185 -17.54 16.06 -16.28
C TRP A 185 -18.89 15.62 -16.88
N GLY A 186 -18.86 14.89 -18.00
CA GLY A 186 -20.04 14.36 -18.68
C GLY A 186 -20.60 13.06 -18.09
N LEU A 187 -20.02 12.57 -16.99
CA LEU A 187 -20.37 11.30 -16.32
C LEU A 187 -20.23 10.05 -17.21
N THR A 188 -19.47 10.11 -18.30
CA THR A 188 -19.26 8.98 -19.22
C THR A 188 -17.90 8.30 -19.02
N ALA A 189 -17.05 8.76 -18.12
CA ALA A 189 -15.71 8.18 -17.93
C ALA A 189 -15.70 6.66 -17.75
N LEU A 190 -16.68 6.10 -17.03
CA LEU A 190 -16.75 4.65 -16.81
C LEU A 190 -17.24 3.82 -18.01
N THR A 191 -17.71 4.44 -19.10
CA THR A 191 -17.97 3.70 -20.35
C THR A 191 -16.66 3.28 -21.01
N TYR A 192 -15.60 4.08 -20.84
CA TYR A 192 -14.26 3.82 -21.39
C TYR A 192 -13.32 3.18 -20.35
N HIS A 193 -13.53 3.44 -19.06
CA HIS A 193 -12.59 3.00 -18.02
C HIS A 193 -12.32 1.49 -18.04
N TYR A 194 -13.36 0.66 -18.24
CA TYR A 194 -13.22 -0.79 -18.19
C TYR A 194 -12.37 -1.38 -19.31
N GLU A 195 -12.34 -0.72 -20.48
CA GLU A 195 -11.49 -1.12 -21.61
C GLU A 195 -10.08 -0.51 -21.53
N SER A 196 -9.94 0.71 -20.99
CA SER A 196 -8.70 1.49 -21.07
C SER A 196 -7.83 1.41 -19.82
N GLN A 197 -8.30 0.75 -18.76
CA GLN A 197 -7.55 0.62 -17.50
C GLN A 197 -6.37 -0.35 -17.61
N CYS A 198 -5.50 -0.32 -16.60
CA CYS A 198 -4.34 -1.21 -16.51
C CYS A 198 -4.80 -2.66 -16.32
N ILE A 199 -4.31 -3.56 -17.18
CA ILE A 199 -4.48 -5.03 -17.12
C ILE A 199 -5.92 -5.39 -16.68
N PRO A 200 -6.92 -5.15 -17.54
CA PRO A 200 -8.31 -5.44 -17.22
C PRO A 200 -8.47 -6.94 -16.94
N THR A 201 -9.22 -7.27 -15.89
CA THR A 201 -9.55 -8.66 -15.57
C THR A 201 -10.76 -9.11 -16.39
N PRO A 202 -11.10 -10.41 -16.40
CA PRO A 202 -12.33 -10.87 -17.04
C PRO A 202 -13.60 -10.16 -16.53
N GLY A 203 -13.60 -9.70 -15.27
CA GLY A 203 -14.70 -8.92 -14.69
C GLY A 203 -14.93 -7.56 -15.38
N ALA A 204 -13.88 -6.93 -15.91
CA ALA A 204 -14.02 -5.68 -16.67
C ALA A 204 -14.86 -5.85 -17.94
N TRP A 205 -14.75 -7.00 -18.61
CA TRP A 205 -15.56 -7.25 -19.81
C TRP A 205 -17.05 -7.23 -19.47
N PHE A 206 -17.47 -7.94 -18.43
CA PHE A 206 -18.86 -7.93 -17.98
C PHE A 206 -19.31 -6.55 -17.51
N ALA A 207 -18.45 -5.83 -16.79
CA ALA A 207 -18.74 -4.48 -16.33
C ALA A 207 -18.92 -3.50 -17.51
N HIS A 208 -18.11 -3.63 -18.56
CA HIS A 208 -18.18 -2.81 -19.76
C HIS A 208 -19.49 -3.01 -20.56
N GLN A 209 -20.09 -4.21 -20.49
CA GLN A 209 -21.37 -4.49 -21.16
C GLN A 209 -22.60 -3.92 -20.41
N LEU A 210 -22.42 -3.28 -19.26
CA LEU A 210 -23.53 -2.67 -18.54
C LEU A 210 -24.14 -1.50 -19.32
N PRO A 211 -25.45 -1.23 -19.16
CA PRO A 211 -26.08 -0.13 -19.86
C PRO A 211 -25.48 1.22 -19.45
N VAL A 212 -25.41 2.17 -20.39
CA VAL A 212 -24.78 3.49 -20.19
C VAL A 212 -25.31 4.26 -18.97
N TRP A 213 -26.59 4.11 -18.63
CA TRP A 213 -27.15 4.77 -17.44
C TRP A 213 -26.52 4.26 -16.14
N LEU A 214 -26.16 2.97 -16.05
CA LEU A 214 -25.45 2.40 -14.91
C LEU A 214 -24.02 2.94 -14.82
N HIS A 215 -23.34 3.12 -15.96
CA HIS A 215 -22.03 3.76 -15.98
C HIS A 215 -22.08 5.20 -15.48
N LYS A 216 -23.06 5.98 -15.93
CA LYS A 216 -23.26 7.36 -15.44
C LYS A 216 -23.54 7.41 -13.95
N LEU A 217 -24.42 6.54 -13.46
CA LEU A 217 -24.68 6.40 -12.02
C LEU A 217 -23.41 6.01 -11.26
N SER A 218 -22.62 5.09 -11.82
CA SER A 218 -21.37 4.63 -11.21
C SER A 218 -20.33 5.75 -11.10
N VAL A 219 -20.27 6.68 -12.07
CA VAL A 219 -19.40 7.87 -11.96
C VAL A 219 -19.83 8.75 -10.79
N VAL A 220 -21.13 8.98 -10.61
CA VAL A 220 -21.66 9.74 -9.47
C VAL A 220 -21.34 9.05 -8.14
N ILE A 221 -21.47 7.71 -8.09
CA ILE A 221 -21.11 6.91 -6.91
C ILE A 221 -19.61 7.05 -6.62
N VAL A 222 -18.73 6.91 -7.62
CA VAL A 222 -17.28 7.08 -7.46
C VAL A 222 -16.95 8.47 -6.92
N TYR A 223 -17.53 9.54 -7.46
CA TYR A 223 -17.34 10.89 -6.91
C TYR A 223 -17.80 11.01 -5.46
N THR A 224 -18.94 10.40 -5.12
CA THR A 224 -19.44 10.42 -3.75
C THR A 224 -18.48 9.70 -2.81
N ILE A 225 -17.97 8.53 -3.20
CA ILE A 225 -17.05 7.72 -2.40
C ILE A 225 -15.66 8.35 -2.30
N GLU A 226 -15.18 9.03 -3.34
CA GLU A 226 -13.84 9.61 -3.36
C GLU A 226 -13.80 11.05 -2.84
N ILE A 227 -14.89 11.81 -2.87
CA ILE A 227 -14.89 13.23 -2.46
C ILE A 227 -15.70 13.45 -1.19
N ALA A 228 -16.96 13.01 -1.15
CA ALA A 228 -17.86 13.29 -0.04
C ALA A 228 -17.59 12.38 1.18
N VAL A 229 -17.43 11.07 0.94
CA VAL A 229 -17.21 10.08 2.01
C VAL A 229 -15.90 10.32 2.78
N PRO A 230 -14.77 10.75 2.19
CA PRO A 230 -13.55 11.01 2.94
C PRO A 230 -13.69 12.10 4.01
N LEU A 231 -14.59 13.07 3.82
CA LEU A 231 -14.91 14.05 4.88
C LEU A 231 -15.45 13.37 6.14
N LEU A 232 -16.18 12.25 5.99
CA LEU A 232 -16.71 11.46 7.10
C LEU A 232 -15.63 10.70 7.87
N PHE A 233 -14.41 10.57 7.33
CA PHE A 233 -13.30 9.90 8.03
C PHE A 233 -12.98 10.59 9.36
N PHE A 234 -13.11 11.91 9.40
CA PHE A 234 -12.86 12.74 10.58
C PHE A 234 -14.11 12.95 11.44
N SER A 235 -15.24 12.34 11.09
CA SER A 235 -16.45 12.45 11.89
C SER A 235 -16.24 11.90 13.30
N PRO A 236 -16.72 12.62 14.35
CA PRO A 236 -16.70 12.10 15.72
C PRO A 236 -17.60 10.86 15.85
N THR A 237 -18.63 10.75 15.00
CA THR A 237 -19.61 9.68 15.02
C THR A 237 -19.02 8.36 14.51
N ARG A 238 -18.90 7.38 15.41
CA ARG A 238 -18.36 6.04 15.12
C ARG A 238 -19.01 5.37 13.91
N ARG A 239 -20.35 5.40 13.82
CA ARG A 239 -21.11 4.72 12.77
C ARG A 239 -20.73 5.22 11.37
N LEU A 240 -20.48 6.53 11.23
CA LEU A 240 -20.09 7.13 9.96
C LEU A 240 -18.68 6.70 9.53
N ARG A 241 -17.74 6.56 10.47
CA ARG A 241 -16.40 6.05 10.16
C ARG A 241 -16.41 4.59 9.74
N ILE A 242 -17.19 3.74 10.43
CA ILE A 242 -17.34 2.33 10.07
C ILE A 242 -18.03 2.18 8.71
N PHE A 243 -19.07 2.97 8.45
CA PHE A 243 -19.71 3.03 7.14
C PHE A 243 -18.71 3.42 6.04
N SER A 244 -17.90 4.45 6.30
CA SER A 244 -16.84 4.89 5.38
C SER A 244 -15.83 3.79 5.11
N PHE A 245 -15.41 3.04 6.13
CA PHE A 245 -14.55 1.86 5.96
C PHE A 245 -15.15 0.85 4.97
N TYR A 246 -16.40 0.44 5.17
CA TYR A 246 -17.02 -0.59 4.33
C TYR A 246 -17.22 -0.14 2.89
N ILE A 247 -17.65 1.10 2.69
CA ILE A 247 -17.80 1.66 1.34
C ILE A 247 -16.46 1.75 0.61
N GLN A 248 -15.41 2.22 1.31
CA GLN A 248 -14.07 2.29 0.71
C GLN A 248 -13.53 0.90 0.38
N ALA A 249 -13.66 -0.05 1.30
CA ALA A 249 -13.25 -1.44 1.05
C ALA A 249 -14.04 -2.06 -0.11
N LEU A 250 -15.35 -1.81 -0.20
CA LEU A 250 -16.17 -2.26 -1.32
C LEU A 250 -15.70 -1.68 -2.65
N LEU A 251 -15.42 -0.38 -2.71
CA LEU A 251 -14.87 0.25 -3.90
C LEU A 251 -13.57 -0.43 -4.33
N GLN A 252 -12.63 -0.64 -3.40
CA GLN A 252 -11.36 -1.30 -3.72
C GLN A 252 -11.54 -2.74 -4.20
N ILE A 253 -12.48 -3.50 -3.63
CA ILE A 253 -12.82 -4.86 -4.09
C ILE A 253 -13.38 -4.84 -5.50
N LEU A 254 -14.29 -3.91 -5.82
CA LEU A 254 -14.84 -3.78 -7.17
C LEU A 254 -13.76 -3.41 -8.19
N ILE A 255 -12.79 -2.57 -7.79
CA ILE A 255 -11.63 -2.25 -8.64
C ILE A 255 -10.78 -3.51 -8.85
N ILE A 256 -10.47 -4.30 -7.81
CA ILE A 256 -9.72 -5.58 -7.95
C ILE A 256 -10.44 -6.55 -8.90
N VAL A 257 -11.78 -6.63 -8.80
CA VAL A 257 -12.58 -7.52 -9.66
C VAL A 257 -12.54 -7.09 -11.12
N THR A 258 -12.30 -5.81 -11.42
CA THR A 258 -12.37 -5.26 -12.78
C THR A 258 -11.00 -4.89 -13.37
N GLY A 259 -9.97 -4.66 -12.57
CA GLY A 259 -8.64 -4.28 -13.04
C GLY A 259 -7.56 -4.67 -12.04
N ASN A 260 -6.33 -4.77 -12.53
CA ASN A 260 -5.17 -5.11 -11.72
C ASN A 260 -4.23 -3.91 -11.56
N TYR A 261 -4.21 -3.34 -10.35
CA TYR A 261 -3.34 -2.23 -9.96
C TYR A 261 -2.24 -2.69 -9.00
N ASN A 262 -1.68 -3.88 -9.23
CA ASN A 262 -0.62 -4.47 -8.41
C ASN A 262 -1.05 -4.60 -6.94
N PHE A 263 -0.33 -3.99 -6.00
CA PHE A 263 -0.65 -4.00 -4.56
C PHE A 263 -1.45 -2.78 -4.10
N PHE A 264 -1.79 -1.85 -4.99
CA PHE A 264 -2.41 -0.57 -4.64
C PHE A 264 -3.78 -0.73 -3.92
N ASN A 265 -4.66 -1.58 -4.46
CA ASN A 265 -5.98 -1.79 -3.87
C ASN A 265 -5.88 -2.46 -2.50
N LEU A 266 -4.95 -3.41 -2.34
CA LEU A 266 -4.66 -4.03 -1.05
C LEU A 266 -4.18 -2.98 -0.04
N LEU A 267 -3.21 -2.14 -0.43
CA LEU A 267 -2.70 -1.07 0.41
C LEU A 267 -3.80 -0.07 0.83
N SER A 268 -4.69 0.28 -0.11
CA SER A 268 -5.83 1.17 0.16
C SER A 268 -6.83 0.55 1.15
N ILE A 269 -7.10 -0.76 1.04
CA ILE A 269 -7.92 -1.48 2.03
C ILE A 269 -7.23 -1.47 3.39
N VAL A 270 -5.92 -1.72 3.45
CA VAL A 270 -5.15 -1.69 4.70
C VAL A 270 -5.21 -0.30 5.34
N LEU A 271 -5.03 0.77 4.56
CA LEU A 271 -5.17 2.16 5.03
C LEU A 271 -6.55 2.46 5.60
N SER A 272 -7.61 1.91 5.01
CA SER A 272 -8.98 2.11 5.47
C SER A 272 -9.23 1.58 6.89
N PHE A 273 -8.41 0.62 7.38
CA PHE A 273 -8.53 0.11 8.75
C PHE A 273 -8.33 1.21 9.79
N SER A 274 -7.66 2.32 9.44
CA SER A 274 -7.54 3.50 10.29
C SER A 274 -8.88 4.16 10.66
N LEU A 275 -9.96 3.82 9.96
CA LEU A 275 -11.33 4.26 10.25
C LEU A 275 -12.06 3.38 11.27
N LEU A 276 -11.56 2.17 11.50
CA LEU A 276 -12.12 1.23 12.47
C LEU A 276 -11.66 1.57 13.89
N ASP A 277 -12.38 1.02 14.86
CA ASP A 277 -11.98 1.05 16.27
C ASP A 277 -11.72 -0.35 16.81
N GLN A 278 -11.11 -0.36 18.00
CA GLN A 278 -10.72 -1.58 18.68
C GLN A 278 -11.92 -2.51 18.93
N GLU A 279 -13.07 -1.95 19.33
CA GLU A 279 -14.27 -2.72 19.63
C GLU A 279 -14.80 -3.46 18.40
N HIS A 280 -14.76 -2.83 17.21
CA HIS A 280 -15.22 -3.47 15.98
C HIS A 280 -14.31 -4.63 15.56
N ILE A 281 -12.98 -4.44 15.66
CA ILE A 281 -12.00 -5.50 15.39
C ILE A 281 -12.14 -6.66 16.37
N ASP A 282 -12.29 -6.36 17.67
CA ASP A 282 -12.44 -7.39 18.69
C ASP A 282 -13.74 -8.19 18.50
N PHE A 283 -14.82 -7.53 18.06
CA PHE A 283 -16.06 -8.21 17.67
C PHE A 283 -15.84 -9.20 16.50
N TRP A 284 -15.15 -8.78 15.44
CA TRP A 284 -14.82 -9.67 14.31
C TRP A 284 -13.98 -10.88 14.74
N LEU A 285 -12.94 -10.65 15.54
CA LEU A 285 -12.05 -11.70 16.02
C LEU A 285 -12.79 -12.70 16.93
N ARG A 286 -13.69 -12.22 17.81
CA ARG A 286 -14.54 -13.07 18.67
C ARG A 286 -15.52 -13.90 17.86
N SER A 287 -16.18 -13.28 16.87
CA SER A 287 -17.13 -13.96 15.98
C SER A 287 -16.45 -15.09 15.19
N SER A 288 -15.25 -14.83 14.66
CA SER A 288 -14.44 -15.85 13.96
C SER A 288 -14.09 -17.03 14.87
N LYS A 289 -13.67 -16.78 16.12
CA LYS A 289 -13.38 -17.85 17.10
C LYS A 289 -14.61 -18.71 17.42
N LYS A 290 -15.77 -18.08 17.63
CA LYS A 290 -17.04 -18.80 17.91
C LYS A 290 -17.51 -19.63 16.71
N ARG A 291 -17.27 -19.17 15.49
CA ARG A 291 -17.58 -19.93 14.27
C ARG A 291 -16.66 -21.15 14.12
N ARG A 292 -15.36 -20.99 14.43
CA ARG A 292 -14.35 -22.08 14.41
C ARG A 292 -14.60 -23.16 15.47
N SER A 293 -15.12 -22.80 16.65
CA SER A 293 -15.46 -23.80 17.68
C SER A 293 -16.71 -24.60 17.31
N ARG A 294 -17.69 -23.97 16.66
CA ARG A 294 -18.92 -24.63 16.19
C ARG A 294 -18.71 -25.54 14.97
N SER A 295 -17.66 -25.34 14.17
CA SER A 295 -17.36 -26.22 13.02
C SER A 295 -16.46 -27.41 13.38
N ARG A 296 -16.03 -27.51 14.64
CA ARG A 296 -15.15 -28.59 15.16
C ARG A 296 -15.87 -29.49 16.18
N ALA A 297 -17.09 -29.12 16.57
CA ALA A 297 -18.02 -29.93 17.35
C ALA A 297 -19.04 -30.54 16.39
#